data_AF-A0A453LQQ5-F1
#
_entry.id   AF-A0A453LQQ5-F1
#
_cell.length_a   1.000
_cell.length_b   1.000
_cell.length_c   1.000
_cell.angle_alpha   90.00
_cell.angle_beta   90.00
_cell.angle_gamma   90.00
#
_symmetry.space_group_name_H-M   'P 1'
#
loop_
_entity.id
_entity.type
_entity.pdbx_description
1 polymer ?
#
loop_
_entity_poly.entity_id
_entity_poly.type
_entity_poly.pdbx_seq_one_letter_code
_entity_poly.pdbx_strand_id
1 'polypeptide(L)'
;MQFDDVHRVEKAKKRAIVNQSEARNRVELFRHLPQYVHGTQLPDLESKFFQLEPIHPSVYKVGLQYLSGEVSGGNGRCIAMLLAFREAIKDYSTPPNKTLSRDLTAKVSSYVSFFIECRPLSISMGNAIRFLKNRIAKLPITLSESEAKASLQSDIDRFINEKIVVADQVIVSHAITKVRDDDVLLTYGSSSVVEMILEHAHELGRKFRVIVVDSRPKLEGQGLLRRLVAKGINCTYTHINAVSYIMHEVTRVFLGASSILSNGTVYSRVGTASVAMVAHAFGIPVLVCCEAYKFHERVQLDSICANELGDPDVISKIPGRADLGDLKNWADNENLQLLNLTYDATPSDYVSMIITDYGMVRYS
;
A
#
# COMPACT_ATOMS: atom_id res chain seq x y z
N MET A 1 18.30 -6.91 -8.03
CA MET A 1 17.46 -7.32 -6.89
C MET A 1 17.98 -6.62 -5.64
N GLN A 2 17.11 -5.91 -4.90
CA GLN A 2 17.51 -5.00 -3.82
C GLN A 2 18.08 -5.72 -2.59
N PHE A 3 17.86 -7.03 -2.49
CA PHE A 3 18.13 -7.85 -1.29
C PHE A 3 19.10 -9.02 -1.52
N ASP A 4 19.58 -9.25 -2.75
CA ASP A 4 20.46 -10.39 -3.08
C ASP A 4 21.94 -10.12 -2.75
N ASP A 5 22.31 -8.85 -2.62
CA ASP A 5 23.68 -8.45 -2.31
C ASP A 5 23.93 -8.54 -0.80
N VAL A 6 24.56 -9.64 -0.39
CA VAL A 6 24.86 -9.98 1.02
C VAL A 6 25.60 -8.84 1.72
N HIS A 7 26.55 -8.17 1.05
CA HIS A 7 27.29 -7.06 1.64
C HIS A 7 26.41 -5.83 1.86
N ARG A 8 25.46 -5.55 0.97
CA ARG A 8 24.47 -4.48 1.18
C ARG A 8 23.53 -4.80 2.33
N VAL A 9 23.08 -6.05 2.45
CA VAL A 9 22.20 -6.49 3.53
C VAL A 9 22.89 -6.41 4.89
N GLU A 10 24.13 -6.88 5.02
CA GLU A 10 24.89 -6.78 6.28
C GLU A 10 25.17 -5.34 6.69
N LYS A 11 25.49 -4.47 5.72
CA LYS A 11 25.70 -3.05 5.98
C LYS A 11 24.42 -2.35 6.44
N ALA A 12 23.26 -2.76 5.91
CA ALA A 12 21.96 -2.29 6.36
C ALA A 12 21.67 -2.77 7.80
N LYS A 13 21.90 -4.06 8.10
CA LYS A 13 21.71 -4.64 9.45
C LYS A 13 22.55 -3.95 10.52
N LYS A 14 23.82 -3.63 10.24
CA LYS A 14 24.70 -2.90 11.18
C LYS A 14 24.26 -1.46 11.48
N ARG A 15 23.40 -0.88 10.63
CA ARG A 15 22.89 0.49 10.77
C ARG A 15 21.43 0.52 11.21
N ALA A 16 20.81 -0.65 11.36
CA ALA A 16 19.41 -0.77 11.70
C ALA A 16 19.16 -0.26 13.10
N ILE A 17 18.11 0.55 13.22
CA ILE A 17 17.59 1.07 14.48
C ILE A 17 16.76 -0.01 15.19
N VAL A 18 16.08 -0.85 14.40
CA VAL A 18 15.22 -1.94 14.89
C VAL A 18 15.94 -3.28 14.79
N ASN A 19 16.01 -4.03 15.90
CA ASN A 19 16.48 -5.41 15.87
C ASN A 19 15.35 -6.31 15.35
N GLN A 20 15.35 -6.56 14.05
CA GLN A 20 14.34 -7.40 13.41
C GLN A 20 14.71 -8.89 13.53
N SER A 21 13.81 -9.69 14.10
CA SER A 21 13.91 -11.15 14.03
C SER A 21 13.32 -11.64 12.69
N GLU A 22 14.17 -12.23 11.86
CA GLU A 22 13.74 -12.91 10.63
C GLU A 22 13.07 -14.24 10.98
N ALA A 23 12.03 -14.62 10.22
CA ALA A 23 11.42 -15.93 10.34
C ALA A 23 12.45 -17.04 10.04
N ARG A 24 12.51 -18.08 10.89
CA ARG A 24 13.47 -19.19 10.74
C ARG A 24 13.16 -20.04 9.49
N ASN A 25 11.91 -20.47 9.36
CA ASN A 25 11.49 -21.40 8.30
C ASN A 25 10.85 -20.63 7.13
N ARG A 26 11.69 -20.02 6.29
CA ARG A 26 11.26 -19.28 5.08
C ARG A 26 11.13 -20.17 3.86
N VAL A 27 10.09 -19.93 3.07
CA VAL A 27 9.88 -20.56 1.77
C VAL A 27 11.05 -20.26 0.83
N GLU A 28 11.62 -21.31 0.24
CA GLU A 28 12.84 -21.26 -0.57
C GLU A 28 12.75 -20.21 -1.69
N LEU A 29 11.62 -20.20 -2.41
CA LEU A 29 11.33 -19.29 -3.51
C LEU A 29 11.32 -17.80 -3.11
N PHE A 30 11.15 -17.49 -1.82
CA PHE A 30 11.01 -16.12 -1.31
C PHE A 30 12.14 -15.73 -0.33
N ARG A 31 13.24 -16.48 -0.27
CA ARG A 31 14.37 -16.19 0.65
C ARG A 31 15.04 -14.85 0.41
N HIS A 32 14.96 -14.34 -0.82
CA HIS A 32 15.43 -12.99 -1.18
C HIS A 32 14.56 -11.88 -0.58
N LEU A 33 13.33 -12.18 -0.14
CA LEU A 33 12.47 -11.18 0.49
C LEU A 33 12.63 -11.23 2.03
N PRO A 34 12.68 -10.06 2.68
CA PRO A 34 12.66 -10.00 4.13
C PRO A 34 11.29 -10.44 4.67
N GLN A 35 11.28 -11.38 5.63
CA GLN A 35 10.09 -11.80 6.39
C GLN A 35 10.38 -11.66 7.87
N TYR A 36 9.61 -10.82 8.55
CA TYR A 36 9.79 -10.52 9.96
C TYR A 36 8.65 -11.04 10.81
N VAL A 37 8.96 -11.40 12.06
CA VAL A 37 7.97 -11.77 13.07
C VAL A 37 7.61 -10.52 13.87
N HIS A 38 6.38 -10.02 13.73
CA HIS A 38 6.00 -8.70 14.30
C HIS A 38 5.93 -8.69 15.83
N GLY A 39 5.79 -9.85 16.49
CA GLY A 39 5.57 -9.95 17.95
C GLY A 39 6.67 -9.35 18.85
N THR A 40 7.85 -9.04 18.32
CA THR A 40 9.00 -8.49 19.10
C THR A 40 9.31 -7.02 18.82
N GLN A 41 8.66 -6.39 17.84
CA GLN A 41 9.13 -5.12 17.27
C GLN A 41 8.55 -3.87 17.94
N LEU A 42 7.25 -3.86 18.24
CA LEU A 42 6.58 -2.71 18.86
C LEU A 42 7.15 -2.37 20.25
N PRO A 43 7.34 -3.35 21.17
CA PRO A 43 7.88 -3.05 22.50
C PRO A 43 9.36 -2.61 22.47
N ASP A 44 10.18 -3.19 21.59
CA ASP A 44 11.60 -2.80 21.44
C ASP A 44 11.72 -1.36 20.93
N LEU A 45 10.90 -0.99 19.94
CA LEU A 45 10.91 0.37 19.41
C LEU A 45 10.45 1.37 20.46
N GLU A 46 9.31 1.12 21.11
CA GLU A 46 8.77 1.96 22.19
C GLU A 46 9.82 2.20 23.30
N SER A 47 10.56 1.16 23.69
CA SER A 47 11.62 1.26 24.70
C SER A 47 12.83 2.11 24.27
N LYS A 48 13.11 2.17 22.96
CA LYS A 48 14.24 2.90 22.38
C LYS A 48 13.92 4.33 21.98
N PHE A 49 12.69 4.81 22.19
CA PHE A 49 12.27 6.17 21.82
C PHE A 49 13.27 7.27 22.23
N PHE A 50 13.83 7.19 23.44
CA PHE A 50 14.79 8.16 23.97
C PHE A 50 16.23 8.01 23.48
N GLN A 51 16.55 6.93 22.76
CA GLN A 51 17.90 6.63 22.22
C GLN A 51 18.00 6.93 20.72
N LEU A 52 16.90 7.34 20.08
CA LEU A 52 16.82 7.62 18.64
C LEU A 52 16.98 9.10 18.31
N GLU A 53 18.03 9.72 18.85
CA GLU A 53 18.42 11.11 18.54
C GLU A 53 18.42 11.48 17.03
N PRO A 54 18.60 10.57 16.03
CA PRO A 54 18.51 10.98 14.63
C PRO A 54 17.08 11.06 14.05
N ILE A 55 16.01 10.58 14.68
CA ILE A 55 14.67 10.48 14.06
C ILE A 55 13.70 11.52 14.62
N HIS A 56 13.00 12.24 13.74
CA HIS A 56 12.01 13.23 14.13
C HIS A 56 10.76 12.59 14.78
N PRO A 57 10.16 13.15 15.85
CA PRO A 57 9.02 12.55 16.53
C PRO A 57 7.82 12.24 15.62
N SER A 58 7.50 13.13 14.67
CA SER A 58 6.42 12.89 13.70
C SER A 58 6.72 11.70 12.76
N VAL A 59 7.99 11.52 12.38
CA VAL A 59 8.42 10.38 11.55
C VAL A 59 8.34 9.10 12.37
N TYR A 60 8.79 9.15 13.63
CA TYR A 60 8.74 8.03 14.55
C TYR A 60 7.29 7.54 14.77
N LYS A 61 6.36 8.46 15.06
CA LYS A 61 4.93 8.16 15.20
C LYS A 61 4.37 7.41 14.00
N VAL A 62 4.65 7.89 12.79
CA VAL A 62 4.18 7.25 11.55
C VAL A 62 4.82 5.87 11.35
N GLY A 63 6.08 5.69 11.76
CA GLY A 63 6.74 4.38 11.75
C GLY A 63 6.03 3.35 12.62
N LEU A 64 5.62 3.74 13.84
CA LEU A 64 4.80 2.91 14.72
C LEU A 64 3.45 2.55 14.09
N GLN A 65 2.79 3.51 13.45
CA GLN A 65 1.51 3.29 12.76
C GLN A 65 1.63 2.31 11.57
N TYR A 66 2.80 2.27 10.91
CA TYR A 66 3.06 1.28 9.86
C TYR A 66 3.31 -0.12 10.43
N LEU A 67 4.00 -0.23 11.56
CA LEU A 67 4.24 -1.49 12.27
C LEU A 67 2.96 -2.09 12.84
N SER A 68 2.13 -1.27 13.48
CA SER A 68 0.84 -1.71 14.04
C SER A 68 -0.19 -2.04 12.96
N GLY A 69 0.01 -1.56 11.73
CA GLY A 69 -0.94 -1.70 10.63
C GLY A 69 -2.15 -0.75 10.72
N GLU A 70 -2.16 0.20 11.67
CA GLU A 70 -3.19 1.23 11.81
C GLU A 70 -3.34 2.04 10.52
N VAL A 71 -2.23 2.47 9.94
CA VAL A 71 -2.21 3.12 8.63
C VAL A 71 -1.90 2.09 7.56
N SER A 72 -2.94 1.69 6.84
CA SER A 72 -2.88 0.76 5.73
C SER A 72 -3.29 1.42 4.40
N GLY A 73 -3.03 0.74 3.28
CA GLY A 73 -3.30 1.26 1.93
C GLY A 73 -2.24 2.20 1.37
N GLY A 74 -2.18 2.31 0.05
CA GLY A 74 -1.16 3.09 -0.66
C GLY A 74 -1.25 4.61 -0.43
N ASN A 75 -2.48 5.16 -0.44
CA ASN A 75 -2.71 6.61 -0.23
C ASN A 75 -2.48 7.00 1.23
N GLY A 76 -3.12 6.30 2.17
CA GLY A 76 -3.00 6.60 3.60
C GLY A 76 -1.54 6.58 4.07
N ARG A 77 -0.78 5.57 3.65
CA ARG A 77 0.67 5.51 3.93
C ARG A 77 1.41 6.69 3.32
N CYS A 78 1.18 7.02 2.05
CA CYS A 78 1.87 8.13 1.37
C CYS A 78 1.57 9.49 2.03
N ILE A 79 0.29 9.76 2.36
CA ILE A 79 -0.13 11.00 3.02
C ILE A 79 0.52 11.12 4.40
N ALA A 80 0.45 10.08 5.23
CA ALA A 80 1.05 10.09 6.56
C ALA A 80 2.58 10.36 6.52
N MET A 81 3.28 9.72 5.57
CA MET A 81 4.72 9.94 5.35
C MET A 81 5.02 11.39 4.99
N LEU A 82 4.28 11.95 4.02
CA LEU A 82 4.50 13.30 3.54
C LEU A 82 4.20 14.35 4.62
N LEU A 83 3.14 14.16 5.40
CA LEU A 83 2.83 15.02 6.56
C LEU A 83 3.94 14.95 7.62
N ALA A 84 4.47 13.76 7.91
CA ALA A 84 5.60 13.61 8.83
C ALA A 84 6.87 14.30 8.31
N PHE A 85 7.14 14.21 7.00
CA PHE A 85 8.25 14.95 6.39
C PHE A 85 8.04 16.46 6.42
N ARG A 86 6.81 16.94 6.25
CA ARG A 86 6.48 18.36 6.33
C ARG A 86 6.84 18.92 7.71
N GLU A 87 6.40 18.27 8.79
CA GLU A 87 6.76 18.67 10.16
C GLU A 87 8.27 18.56 10.40
N ALA A 88 8.91 17.49 9.93
CA ALA A 88 10.35 17.33 10.09
C ALA A 88 11.18 18.37 9.30
N ILE A 89 10.69 18.85 8.15
CA ILE A 89 11.30 19.94 7.38
C ILE A 89 11.08 21.26 8.09
N LYS A 90 9.89 21.49 8.67
CA LYS A 90 9.58 22.69 9.44
C LYS A 90 10.50 22.86 10.65
N ASP A 91 10.83 21.77 11.34
CA ASP A 91 11.69 21.78 12.53
C ASP A 91 13.19 21.61 12.21
N TYR A 92 13.54 21.43 10.94
CA TYR A 92 14.93 21.28 10.50
C TYR A 92 15.71 22.59 10.59
N SER A 93 16.98 22.51 10.99
CA SER A 93 17.94 23.62 10.99
C SER A 93 19.24 23.21 10.30
N THR A 94 19.76 24.04 9.40
CA THR A 94 21.02 23.71 8.69
C THR A 94 22.23 23.83 9.61
N PRO A 95 23.09 22.80 9.73
CA PRO A 95 24.36 22.92 10.45
C PRO A 95 25.31 23.94 9.77
N PRO A 96 26.10 24.72 10.52
CA PRO A 96 26.87 25.85 9.99
C PRO A 96 27.89 25.49 8.90
N ASN A 97 28.36 24.23 8.86
CA ASN A 97 29.35 23.74 7.89
C ASN A 97 28.74 22.95 6.73
N LYS A 98 27.42 23.02 6.54
CA LYS A 98 26.71 22.23 5.52
C LYS A 98 25.78 23.08 4.67
N THR A 99 25.60 22.66 3.43
CA THR A 99 24.58 23.21 2.53
C THR A 99 23.23 22.56 2.83
N LEU A 100 22.16 23.37 2.93
CA LEU A 100 20.78 22.94 3.16
C LEU A 100 20.41 21.71 2.30
N SER A 101 20.52 21.80 0.98
CA SER A 101 20.04 20.75 0.06
C SER A 101 20.73 19.40 0.30
N ARG A 102 22.04 19.40 0.54
CA ARG A 102 22.82 18.16 0.76
C ARG A 102 22.46 17.50 2.09
N ASP A 103 22.44 18.29 3.17
CA ASP A 103 22.19 17.75 4.51
C ASP A 103 20.72 17.36 4.71
N LEU A 104 19.79 18.17 4.21
CA LEU A 104 18.36 17.83 4.22
C LEU A 104 18.08 16.56 3.41
N THR A 105 18.71 16.37 2.25
CA THR A 105 18.58 15.13 1.47
C THR A 105 19.08 13.91 2.25
N ALA A 106 20.19 14.06 2.99
CA ALA A 106 20.71 13.00 3.84
C ALA A 106 19.76 12.70 5.01
N LYS A 107 19.19 13.73 5.64
CA LYS A 107 18.23 13.60 6.74
C LYS A 107 16.94 12.92 6.30
N VAL A 108 16.35 13.34 5.17
CA VAL A 108 15.20 12.64 4.56
C VAL A 108 15.55 11.19 4.25
N SER A 109 16.77 10.90 3.77
CA SER A 109 17.19 9.52 3.51
C SER A 109 17.32 8.67 4.79
N SER A 110 17.69 9.26 5.93
CA SER A 110 17.63 8.55 7.22
C SER A 110 16.20 8.23 7.64
N TYR A 111 15.24 9.14 7.45
CA TYR A 111 13.84 8.89 7.74
C TYR A 111 13.25 7.79 6.85
N VAL A 112 13.61 7.79 5.56
CA VAL A 112 13.22 6.73 4.61
C VAL A 112 13.77 5.37 5.04
N SER A 113 15.02 5.33 5.52
CA SER A 113 15.63 4.09 6.02
C SER A 113 14.88 3.55 7.23
N PHE A 114 14.53 4.41 8.19
CA PHE A 114 13.69 4.05 9.32
C PHE A 114 12.33 3.51 8.88
N PHE A 115 11.64 4.14 7.92
CA PHE A 115 10.38 3.61 7.42
C PHE A 115 10.51 2.24 6.76
N ILE A 116 11.60 1.97 6.02
CA ILE A 116 11.86 0.64 5.44
C ILE A 116 11.99 -0.41 6.55
N GLU A 117 12.62 -0.07 7.67
CA GLU A 117 12.74 -0.96 8.84
C GLU A 117 11.38 -1.20 9.52
N CYS A 118 10.51 -0.19 9.58
CA CYS A 118 9.15 -0.38 10.08
C CYS A 118 8.32 -1.27 9.14
N ARG A 119 8.36 -0.98 7.84
CA ARG A 119 7.62 -1.72 6.81
C ARG A 119 8.14 -1.40 5.41
N PRO A 120 8.32 -2.38 4.51
CA PRO A 120 8.70 -2.13 3.11
C PRO A 120 7.85 -1.04 2.46
N LEU A 121 8.48 -0.06 1.82
CA LEU A 121 7.79 1.09 1.22
C LEU A 121 6.82 0.64 0.13
N SER A 122 5.63 1.25 0.11
CA SER A 122 4.76 1.11 -1.06
C SER A 122 5.34 1.88 -2.25
N ILE A 123 4.92 1.50 -3.45
CA ILE A 123 5.31 2.18 -4.69
C ILE A 123 4.89 3.66 -4.67
N SER A 124 3.69 3.95 -4.14
CA SER A 124 3.20 5.32 -3.92
C SER A 124 4.18 6.16 -3.08
N MET A 125 4.68 5.62 -1.97
CA MET A 125 5.67 6.28 -1.12
C MET A 125 6.99 6.49 -1.86
N GLY A 126 7.48 5.47 -2.59
CA GLY A 126 8.72 5.56 -3.37
C GLY A 126 8.68 6.69 -4.41
N ASN A 127 7.57 6.83 -5.13
CA ASN A 127 7.35 7.90 -6.09
C ASN A 127 7.30 9.28 -5.42
N ALA A 128 6.60 9.41 -4.29
CA ALA A 128 6.55 10.65 -3.52
C ALA A 128 7.92 11.05 -2.93
N ILE A 129 8.71 10.08 -2.44
CA ILE A 129 10.09 10.31 -1.98
C ILE A 129 10.97 10.81 -3.13
N ARG A 130 10.87 10.19 -4.32
CA ARG A 130 11.59 10.61 -5.52
C ARG A 130 11.21 12.04 -5.91
N PHE A 131 9.92 12.38 -5.87
CA PHE A 131 9.44 13.74 -6.08
C PHE A 131 10.08 14.74 -5.09
N LEU A 132 10.01 14.46 -3.78
CA LEU A 132 10.53 15.37 -2.75
C LEU A 132 12.05 15.55 -2.86
N LYS A 133 12.81 14.47 -3.04
CA LYS A 133 14.26 14.54 -3.25
C LYS A 133 14.62 15.37 -4.48
N ASN A 134 13.87 15.23 -5.57
CA ASN A 134 14.06 16.04 -6.77
C ASN A 134 13.77 17.54 -6.52
N ARG A 135 12.78 17.87 -5.66
CA ARG A 135 12.51 19.26 -5.27
C ARG A 135 13.65 19.83 -4.42
N ILE A 136 14.14 19.09 -3.43
CA ILE A 136 15.28 19.51 -2.60
C ILE A 136 16.54 19.75 -3.45
N ALA A 137 16.82 18.87 -4.42
CA ALA A 137 17.97 19.00 -5.30
C ALA A 137 17.89 20.22 -6.24
N LYS A 138 16.68 20.69 -6.56
CA LYS A 138 16.42 21.82 -7.47
C LYS A 138 16.16 23.15 -6.73
N LEU A 139 16.38 23.21 -5.42
CA LEU A 139 16.22 24.45 -4.66
C LEU A 139 17.22 25.52 -5.15
N PRO A 140 16.74 26.75 -5.44
CA PRO A 140 17.62 27.87 -5.75
C PRO A 140 18.56 28.20 -4.58
N ILE A 141 19.83 28.45 -4.90
CA ILE A 141 20.87 28.80 -3.90
C ILE A 141 20.61 30.18 -3.27
N THR A 142 19.83 31.02 -3.94
CA THR A 142 19.50 32.39 -3.51
C THR A 142 18.47 32.46 -2.39
N LEU A 143 17.73 31.37 -2.13
CA LEU A 143 16.69 31.35 -1.10
C LEU A 143 17.30 31.28 0.30
N SER A 144 16.71 32.02 1.24
CA SER A 144 16.96 31.78 2.65
C SER A 144 16.45 30.39 3.07
N GLU A 145 16.98 29.87 4.18
CA GLU A 145 16.54 28.59 4.72
C GLU A 145 15.03 28.58 5.03
N SER A 146 14.50 29.68 5.56
CA SER A 146 13.07 29.82 5.87
C SER A 146 12.20 29.73 4.61
N GLU A 147 12.59 30.44 3.55
CA GLU A 147 11.89 30.42 2.26
C GLU A 147 11.97 29.05 1.59
N ALA A 148 13.14 28.40 1.62
CA ALA A 148 13.32 27.06 1.08
C ALA A 148 12.45 26.03 1.83
N LYS A 149 12.40 26.10 3.16
CA LYS A 149 11.52 25.25 3.99
C LYS A 149 10.05 25.51 3.69
N ALA A 150 9.63 26.77 3.57
CA ALA A 150 8.25 27.11 3.23
C ALA A 150 7.86 26.60 1.83
N SER A 151 8.75 26.75 0.85
CA SER A 151 8.54 26.22 -0.51
C SER A 151 8.40 24.70 -0.53
N LEU A 152 9.24 23.97 0.22
CA LEU A 152 9.15 22.51 0.31
C LEU A 152 7.86 22.04 1.00
N GLN A 153 7.43 22.73 2.05
CA GLN A 153 6.15 22.43 2.72
C GLN A 153 4.98 22.64 1.76
N SER A 154 4.96 23.74 1.01
CA SER A 154 3.96 24.01 -0.02
C SER A 154 3.99 22.96 -1.14
N ASP A 155 5.17 22.51 -1.57
CA ASP A 155 5.31 21.44 -2.55
C ASP A 155 4.71 20.11 -2.06
N ILE A 156 4.86 19.80 -0.77
CA ILE A 156 4.27 18.61 -0.15
C ILE A 156 2.74 18.73 -0.12
N ASP A 157 2.21 19.85 0.36
CA ASP A 157 0.76 20.06 0.46
C ASP A 157 0.12 20.03 -0.94
N ARG A 158 0.77 20.65 -1.93
CA ARG A 158 0.36 20.59 -3.33
C ARG A 158 0.36 19.16 -3.87
N PHE A 159 1.39 18.37 -3.58
CA PHE A 159 1.45 16.98 -4.01
C PHE A 159 0.27 16.17 -3.43
N ILE A 160 0.01 16.28 -2.13
CA ILE A 160 -1.12 15.58 -1.48
C ILE A 160 -2.44 16.01 -2.12
N ASN A 161 -2.65 17.30 -2.29
CA ASN A 161 -3.90 17.82 -2.83
C ASN A 161 -4.11 17.42 -4.30
N GLU A 162 -3.15 17.73 -5.18
CA GLU A 162 -3.31 17.52 -6.62
C GLU A 162 -3.19 16.04 -7.03
N LYS A 163 -2.21 15.33 -6.48
CA LYS A 163 -1.88 13.96 -6.94
C LYS A 163 -2.65 12.86 -6.22
N ILE A 164 -3.30 13.16 -5.11
CA ILE A 164 -4.06 12.18 -4.34
C ILE A 164 -5.53 12.62 -4.23
N VAL A 165 -5.80 13.74 -3.56
CA VAL A 165 -7.19 14.13 -3.25
C VAL A 165 -8.00 14.50 -4.50
N VAL A 166 -7.49 15.42 -5.31
CA VAL A 166 -8.15 15.83 -6.56
C VAL A 166 -8.13 14.69 -7.57
N ALA A 167 -7.03 13.92 -7.64
CA ALA A 167 -6.94 12.74 -8.49
C ALA A 167 -8.04 11.71 -8.19
N ASP A 168 -8.30 11.40 -6.91
CA ASP A 168 -9.37 10.51 -6.48
C ASP A 168 -10.75 11.03 -6.94
N GLN A 169 -11.01 12.33 -6.80
CA GLN A 169 -12.27 12.96 -7.25
C GLN A 169 -12.46 12.86 -8.78
N VAL A 170 -11.39 13.05 -9.55
CA VAL A 170 -11.42 12.92 -11.01
C VAL A 170 -11.66 11.46 -11.41
N ILE A 171 -11.01 10.50 -10.74
CA ILE A 171 -11.22 9.07 -10.97
C ILE A 171 -12.67 8.69 -10.68
N VAL A 172 -13.25 9.20 -9.58
CA VAL A 172 -14.67 8.99 -9.24
C VAL A 172 -15.56 9.53 -10.35
N SER A 173 -15.31 10.76 -10.81
CA SER A 173 -16.07 11.40 -11.90
C SER A 173 -15.98 10.63 -13.21
N HIS A 174 -14.87 9.94 -13.47
CA HIS A 174 -14.75 9.05 -14.62
C HIS A 174 -15.50 7.74 -14.40
N ALA A 175 -15.21 7.05 -13.29
CA ALA A 175 -15.76 5.74 -12.97
C ALA A 175 -17.29 5.72 -12.88
N ILE A 176 -17.90 6.79 -12.37
CA ILE A 176 -19.35 6.90 -12.22
C ILE A 176 -20.10 6.74 -13.55
N THR A 177 -19.49 7.15 -14.67
CA THR A 177 -20.08 7.00 -16.00
C THR A 177 -20.20 5.54 -16.44
N LYS A 178 -19.54 4.62 -15.72
CA LYS A 178 -19.58 3.17 -15.95
C LYS A 178 -20.56 2.45 -15.05
N VAL A 179 -21.08 3.09 -14.01
CA VAL A 179 -22.11 2.51 -13.13
C VAL A 179 -23.48 2.78 -13.73
N ARG A 180 -24.29 1.73 -13.86
CA ARG A 180 -25.66 1.77 -14.40
C ARG A 180 -26.65 1.35 -13.32
N ASP A 181 -27.91 1.69 -13.56
CA ASP A 181 -28.98 1.15 -12.75
C ASP A 181 -29.10 -0.36 -12.98
N ASP A 182 -29.48 -1.06 -11.91
CA ASP A 182 -29.56 -2.52 -11.78
C ASP A 182 -28.19 -3.24 -11.89
N ASP A 183 -27.08 -2.52 -11.78
CA ASP A 183 -25.75 -3.14 -11.71
C ASP A 183 -25.55 -3.94 -10.40
N VAL A 184 -24.80 -5.03 -10.53
CA VAL A 184 -24.26 -5.80 -9.42
C VAL A 184 -22.74 -5.64 -9.44
N LEU A 185 -22.24 -4.78 -8.57
CA LEU A 185 -20.84 -4.36 -8.55
C LEU A 185 -20.04 -5.23 -7.59
N LEU A 186 -18.95 -5.83 -8.05
CA LEU A 186 -18.04 -6.59 -7.20
C LEU A 186 -16.78 -5.79 -6.88
N THR A 187 -16.34 -5.81 -5.62
CA THR A 187 -15.06 -5.26 -5.16
C THR A 187 -14.30 -6.28 -4.32
N TYR A 188 -12.98 -6.13 -4.22
CA TYR A 188 -12.10 -7.02 -3.46
C TYR A 188 -11.26 -6.26 -2.44
N GLY A 189 -11.26 -6.73 -1.19
CA GLY A 189 -10.55 -6.11 -0.07
C GLY A 189 -11.10 -4.72 0.29
N SER A 190 -10.23 -3.78 0.64
CA SER A 190 -10.59 -2.40 0.97
C SER A 190 -9.79 -1.40 0.15
N SER A 191 -10.47 -0.67 -0.73
CA SER A 191 -9.90 0.39 -1.57
C SER A 191 -10.65 1.70 -1.36
N SER A 192 -9.95 2.75 -0.95
CA SER A 192 -10.54 4.07 -0.69
C SER A 192 -11.17 4.69 -1.93
N VAL A 193 -10.52 4.58 -3.10
CA VAL A 193 -11.05 5.16 -4.34
C VAL A 193 -12.30 4.40 -4.82
N VAL A 194 -12.34 3.07 -4.65
CA VAL A 194 -13.53 2.27 -4.99
C VAL A 194 -14.67 2.56 -4.03
N GLU A 195 -14.38 2.72 -2.75
CA GLU A 195 -15.37 3.18 -1.77
C GLU A 195 -15.98 4.52 -2.18
N MET A 196 -15.16 5.53 -2.50
CA MET A 196 -15.65 6.83 -2.97
C MET A 196 -16.54 6.72 -4.22
N ILE A 197 -16.23 5.82 -5.15
CA ILE A 197 -17.05 5.57 -6.34
C ILE A 197 -18.44 5.03 -5.96
N LEU A 198 -18.47 4.03 -5.09
CA LEU A 198 -19.73 3.40 -4.65
C LEU A 198 -20.59 4.38 -3.85
N GLU A 199 -19.98 5.16 -2.98
CA GLU A 199 -20.66 6.18 -2.19
C GLU A 199 -21.24 7.28 -3.10
N HIS A 200 -20.44 7.78 -4.04
CA HIS A 200 -20.91 8.80 -4.97
C HIS A 200 -22.01 8.28 -5.90
N ALA A 201 -21.94 7.02 -6.34
CA ALA A 201 -23.02 6.37 -7.10
C ALA A 201 -24.33 6.32 -6.31
N HIS A 202 -24.25 6.01 -5.03
CA HIS A 202 -25.41 5.99 -4.14
C HIS A 202 -26.00 7.39 -3.94
N GLU A 203 -25.14 8.40 -3.72
CA GLU A 203 -25.55 9.82 -3.57
C GLU A 203 -26.27 10.36 -4.81
N LEU A 204 -25.87 9.91 -6.01
CA LEU A 204 -26.55 10.24 -7.27
C LEU A 204 -27.88 9.48 -7.48
N GLY A 205 -28.29 8.64 -6.53
CA GLY A 205 -29.53 7.89 -6.59
C GLY A 205 -29.50 6.69 -7.53
N ARG A 206 -28.31 6.20 -7.91
CA ARG A 206 -28.18 4.99 -8.73
C ARG A 206 -28.69 3.77 -7.97
N LYS A 207 -29.43 2.90 -8.66
CA LYS A 207 -29.93 1.64 -8.09
C LYS A 207 -28.96 0.53 -8.40
N PHE A 208 -28.22 0.05 -7.41
CA PHE A 208 -27.27 -1.06 -7.56
C PHE A 208 -27.10 -1.79 -6.22
N ARG A 209 -26.44 -2.95 -6.26
CA ARG A 209 -25.94 -3.62 -5.04
C ARG A 209 -24.46 -3.97 -5.19
N VAL A 210 -23.80 -4.17 -4.06
CA VAL A 210 -22.35 -4.41 -3.99
C VAL A 210 -22.06 -5.80 -3.44
N ILE A 211 -21.18 -6.55 -4.09
CA ILE A 211 -20.58 -7.77 -3.56
C ILE A 211 -19.16 -7.44 -3.09
N VAL A 212 -18.92 -7.54 -1.79
CA VAL A 212 -17.60 -7.38 -1.18
C VAL A 212 -16.97 -8.75 -1.01
N VAL A 213 -15.93 -9.01 -1.78
CA VAL A 213 -15.10 -10.21 -1.66
C VAL A 213 -13.93 -9.93 -0.73
N ASP A 214 -13.69 -10.82 0.22
CA ASP A 214 -12.61 -10.69 1.20
C ASP A 214 -11.75 -11.95 1.31
N SER A 215 -10.56 -11.82 1.89
CA SER A 215 -9.63 -12.92 2.06
C SER A 215 -8.89 -12.87 3.39
N ARG A 216 -8.55 -14.06 3.87
CA ARG A 216 -7.65 -14.22 5.01
C ARG A 216 -6.22 -13.81 4.60
N PRO A 217 -5.40 -13.34 5.55
CA PRO A 217 -5.68 -13.32 6.99
C PRO A 217 -6.24 -12.00 7.54
N LYS A 218 -6.10 -10.88 6.82
CA LYS A 218 -6.42 -9.53 7.35
C LYS A 218 -7.90 -9.18 7.32
N LEU A 219 -8.69 -9.79 6.44
CA LEU A 219 -10.13 -9.50 6.30
C LEU A 219 -10.40 -7.99 6.14
N GLU A 220 -9.64 -7.34 5.25
CA GLU A 220 -9.67 -5.88 5.05
C GLU A 220 -11.06 -5.44 4.53
N GLY A 221 -11.77 -6.31 3.80
CA GLY A 221 -13.10 -6.05 3.25
C GLY A 221 -14.19 -5.85 4.29
N GLN A 222 -14.06 -6.42 5.50
CA GLN A 222 -15.01 -6.17 6.60
C GLN A 222 -15.11 -4.69 6.97
N GLY A 223 -13.99 -3.98 6.94
CA GLY A 223 -13.96 -2.53 7.22
C GLY A 223 -14.76 -1.74 6.19
N LEU A 224 -14.55 -2.05 4.90
CA LEU A 224 -15.29 -1.45 3.79
C LEU A 224 -16.78 -1.77 3.89
N LEU A 225 -17.14 -3.04 4.11
CA LEU A 225 -18.53 -3.48 4.24
C LEU A 225 -19.28 -2.68 5.31
N ARG A 226 -18.69 -2.50 6.51
CA ARG A 226 -19.32 -1.71 7.58
C ARG A 226 -19.62 -0.28 7.15
N ARG A 227 -18.70 0.37 6.43
CA ARG A 227 -18.86 1.75 5.96
C ARG A 227 -19.95 1.87 4.88
N LEU A 228 -19.99 0.94 3.93
CA LEU A 228 -21.03 0.90 2.89
C LEU A 228 -22.42 0.63 3.46
N VAL A 229 -22.55 -0.33 4.38
CA VAL A 229 -23.83 -0.65 5.04
C VAL A 229 -24.31 0.51 5.91
N ALA A 230 -23.41 1.21 6.60
CA ALA A 230 -23.76 2.39 7.38
C ALA A 230 -24.36 3.52 6.52
N LYS A 231 -24.02 3.58 5.23
CA LYS A 231 -24.59 4.51 4.25
C LYS A 231 -25.87 4.01 3.58
N GLY A 232 -26.37 2.81 3.93
CA GLY A 232 -27.60 2.24 3.36
C GLY A 232 -27.41 1.54 2.01
N ILE A 233 -26.17 1.26 1.60
CA ILE A 233 -25.89 0.55 0.35
C ILE A 233 -26.15 -0.96 0.55
N ASN A 234 -26.94 -1.56 -0.34
CA ASN A 234 -27.22 -3.00 -0.31
C ASN A 234 -25.94 -3.79 -0.62
N CYS A 235 -25.45 -4.57 0.35
CA CYS A 235 -24.19 -5.29 0.25
C CYS A 235 -24.35 -6.79 0.51
N THR A 236 -23.64 -7.60 -0.27
CA THR A 236 -23.40 -9.02 -0.03
C THR A 236 -21.93 -9.19 0.32
N TYR A 237 -21.60 -9.98 1.34
CA TYR A 237 -20.22 -10.24 1.75
C TYR A 237 -19.89 -11.72 1.54
N THR A 238 -18.74 -11.98 0.92
CA THR A 238 -18.27 -13.35 0.67
C THR A 238 -16.76 -13.43 0.68
N HIS A 239 -16.24 -14.65 0.65
CA HIS A 239 -14.81 -14.91 0.63
C HIS A 239 -14.31 -15.27 -0.76
N ILE A 240 -13.00 -15.14 -0.98
CA ILE A 240 -12.35 -15.40 -2.28
C ILE A 240 -12.64 -16.82 -2.85
N ASN A 241 -12.89 -17.80 -1.99
CA ASN A 241 -13.23 -19.17 -2.38
C ASN A 241 -14.62 -19.31 -3.03
N ALA A 242 -15.52 -18.34 -2.82
CA ALA A 242 -16.87 -18.33 -3.40
C ALA A 242 -16.98 -17.40 -4.63
N VAL A 243 -15.85 -16.85 -5.11
CA VAL A 243 -15.83 -15.91 -6.24
C VAL A 243 -16.40 -16.56 -7.50
N SER A 244 -16.05 -17.81 -7.79
CA SER A 244 -16.59 -18.55 -8.95
C SER A 244 -18.10 -18.71 -8.91
N TYR A 245 -18.67 -18.91 -7.72
CA TYR A 245 -20.11 -19.05 -7.55
C TYR A 245 -20.83 -17.70 -7.70
N ILE A 246 -20.33 -16.66 -7.03
CA ILE A 246 -21.01 -15.37 -7.02
C ILE A 246 -20.84 -14.59 -8.34
N MET A 247 -19.80 -14.89 -9.13
CA MET A 247 -19.53 -14.17 -10.38
C MET A 247 -20.68 -14.25 -11.38
N HIS A 248 -21.52 -15.30 -11.33
CA HIS A 248 -22.73 -15.42 -12.16
C HIS A 248 -23.72 -14.26 -11.99
N GLU A 249 -23.73 -13.62 -10.82
CA GLU A 249 -24.62 -12.50 -10.53
C GLU A 249 -24.01 -11.14 -10.84
N VAL A 250 -22.69 -11.08 -11.04
CA VAL A 250 -21.91 -9.83 -11.14
C VAL A 250 -22.05 -9.25 -12.53
N THR A 251 -22.26 -7.93 -12.63
CA THR A 251 -22.28 -7.23 -13.92
C THR A 251 -20.95 -6.54 -14.21
N ARG A 252 -20.25 -6.06 -13.17
CA ARG A 252 -18.97 -5.33 -13.29
C ARG A 252 -18.10 -5.53 -12.05
N VAL A 253 -16.79 -5.58 -12.25
CA VAL A 253 -15.82 -5.62 -11.15
C VAL A 253 -15.07 -4.29 -11.06
N PHE A 254 -15.03 -3.69 -9.87
CA PHE A 254 -14.20 -2.53 -9.55
C PHE A 254 -13.08 -2.93 -8.58
N LEU A 255 -11.84 -2.67 -8.96
CA LEU A 255 -10.66 -3.01 -8.16
C LEU A 255 -9.81 -1.76 -7.93
N GLY A 256 -9.23 -1.64 -6.73
CA GLY A 256 -8.16 -0.68 -6.49
C GLY A 256 -6.80 -1.28 -6.83
N ALA A 257 -5.89 -0.47 -7.37
CA ALA A 257 -4.49 -0.87 -7.54
C ALA A 257 -3.57 -0.23 -6.51
N SER A 258 -2.53 -0.96 -6.11
CA SER A 258 -1.41 -0.38 -5.36
C SER A 258 -0.39 0.27 -6.29
N SER A 259 -0.27 -0.24 -7.52
CA SER A 259 0.50 0.36 -8.62
C SER A 259 0.10 -0.24 -9.96
N ILE A 260 0.35 0.50 -11.04
CA ILE A 260 0.34 0.00 -12.41
C ILE A 260 1.78 0.02 -12.93
N LEU A 261 2.26 -1.11 -13.44
CA LEU A 261 3.60 -1.27 -13.98
C LEU A 261 3.66 -0.87 -15.46
N SER A 262 4.86 -0.57 -15.98
CA SER A 262 5.03 -0.13 -17.37
C SER A 262 4.56 -1.12 -18.44
N ASN A 263 4.51 -2.41 -18.13
CA ASN A 263 3.96 -3.44 -19.02
C ASN A 263 2.44 -3.61 -18.87
N GLY A 264 1.78 -2.73 -18.09
CA GLY A 264 0.35 -2.80 -17.82
C GLY A 264 -0.06 -3.80 -16.73
N THR A 265 0.89 -4.50 -16.10
CA THR A 265 0.57 -5.37 -14.97
C THR A 265 0.03 -4.55 -13.81
N VAL A 266 -1.10 -4.99 -13.27
CA VAL A 266 -1.73 -4.38 -12.08
C VAL A 266 -1.15 -5.03 -10.85
N TYR A 267 -0.47 -4.25 -10.02
CA TYR A 267 0.07 -4.68 -8.74
C TYR A 267 -0.90 -4.27 -7.62
N SER A 268 -1.55 -5.25 -7.00
CA SER A 268 -2.52 -5.00 -5.93
C SER A 268 -2.53 -6.11 -4.89
N ARG A 269 -3.49 -6.09 -3.95
CA ARG A 269 -3.59 -7.07 -2.86
C ARG A 269 -3.65 -8.49 -3.40
N VAL A 270 -2.95 -9.42 -2.72
CA VAL A 270 -3.02 -10.85 -3.08
C VAL A 270 -4.47 -11.29 -3.22
N GLY A 271 -4.81 -11.95 -4.33
CA GLY A 271 -6.17 -12.34 -4.69
C GLY A 271 -6.85 -11.43 -5.70
N THR A 272 -6.28 -10.26 -6.01
CA THR A 272 -6.76 -9.38 -7.09
C THR A 272 -6.67 -10.10 -8.43
N ALA A 273 -5.56 -10.81 -8.68
CA ALA A 273 -5.40 -11.58 -9.91
C ALA A 273 -6.44 -12.70 -10.01
N SER A 274 -6.75 -13.36 -8.88
CA SER A 274 -7.75 -14.44 -8.85
C SER A 274 -9.15 -13.92 -9.18
N VAL A 275 -9.54 -12.78 -8.60
CA VAL A 275 -10.83 -12.14 -8.90
C VAL A 275 -10.88 -11.71 -10.37
N ALA A 276 -9.81 -11.10 -10.90
CA ALA A 276 -9.76 -10.66 -12.29
C ALA A 276 -9.82 -11.83 -13.28
N MET A 277 -9.10 -12.93 -13.02
CA MET A 277 -9.13 -14.14 -13.85
C MET A 277 -10.52 -14.76 -13.92
N VAL A 278 -11.20 -14.90 -12.77
CA VAL A 278 -12.56 -15.46 -12.73
C VAL A 278 -13.54 -14.52 -13.44
N ALA A 279 -13.46 -13.22 -13.22
CA ALA A 279 -14.31 -12.25 -13.91
C ALA A 279 -14.12 -12.33 -15.44
N HIS A 280 -12.87 -12.38 -15.90
CA HIS A 280 -12.54 -12.53 -17.31
C HIS A 280 -13.11 -13.83 -17.91
N ALA A 281 -13.00 -14.96 -17.21
CA ALA A 281 -13.56 -16.23 -17.65
C ALA A 281 -15.08 -16.20 -17.85
N PHE A 282 -15.78 -15.33 -17.11
CA PHE A 282 -17.23 -15.13 -17.21
C PHE A 282 -17.62 -13.99 -18.17
N GLY A 283 -16.65 -13.36 -18.84
CA GLY A 283 -16.90 -12.21 -19.71
C GLY A 283 -17.31 -10.93 -18.97
N ILE A 284 -17.05 -10.86 -17.66
CA ILE A 284 -17.37 -9.70 -16.83
C ILE A 284 -16.22 -8.69 -16.88
N PRO A 285 -16.50 -7.41 -17.19
CA PRO A 285 -15.46 -6.40 -17.31
C PRO A 285 -14.83 -6.06 -15.95
N VAL A 286 -13.50 -5.98 -15.93
CA VAL A 286 -12.69 -5.61 -14.76
C VAL A 286 -12.19 -4.18 -14.94
N LEU A 287 -12.63 -3.29 -14.07
CA LEU A 287 -12.29 -1.87 -14.04
C LEU A 287 -11.36 -1.61 -12.86
N VAL A 288 -10.13 -1.21 -13.16
CA VAL A 288 -9.10 -0.93 -12.16
C VAL A 288 -8.97 0.58 -11.97
N CYS A 289 -9.16 1.06 -10.75
CA CYS A 289 -9.04 2.47 -10.38
C CYS A 289 -7.67 2.71 -9.77
N CYS A 290 -6.89 3.62 -10.37
CA CYS A 290 -5.55 3.95 -9.92
C CYS A 290 -5.17 5.39 -10.31
N GLU A 291 -4.63 6.11 -9.36
CA GLU A 291 -4.03 7.43 -9.50
C GLU A 291 -2.71 7.31 -10.24
N ALA A 292 -2.45 8.23 -11.18
CA ALA A 292 -1.27 8.18 -12.03
C ALA A 292 0.05 8.26 -11.25
N TYR A 293 0.07 8.90 -10.08
CA TYR A 293 1.29 8.99 -9.27
C TYR A 293 1.74 7.63 -8.70
N LYS A 294 0.87 6.61 -8.71
CA LYS A 294 1.21 5.23 -8.33
C LYS A 294 1.82 4.42 -9.48
N PHE A 295 1.93 4.99 -10.69
CA PHE A 295 2.51 4.30 -11.83
C PHE A 295 4.01 4.11 -11.63
N HIS A 296 4.56 3.01 -12.12
CA HIS A 296 5.96 2.68 -11.89
C HIS A 296 6.64 2.10 -13.11
N GLU A 297 7.86 2.56 -13.37
CA GLU A 297 8.67 2.21 -14.55
C GLU A 297 9.15 0.75 -14.56
N ARG A 298 9.09 0.09 -13.40
CA ARG A 298 9.49 -1.32 -13.26
C ARG A 298 8.51 -2.21 -14.03
N VAL A 299 9.08 -3.23 -14.69
CA VAL A 299 8.34 -4.38 -15.22
C VAL A 299 8.56 -5.57 -14.30
N GLN A 300 7.49 -6.30 -14.02
CA GLN A 300 7.52 -7.53 -13.22
C GLN A 300 6.63 -8.57 -13.91
N LEU A 301 7.16 -9.78 -14.06
CA LEU A 301 6.51 -10.87 -14.81
C LEU A 301 5.81 -11.87 -13.88
N ASP A 302 6.17 -11.91 -12.61
CA ASP A 302 5.66 -12.85 -11.61
C ASP A 302 5.34 -12.14 -10.29
N SER A 303 4.74 -12.82 -9.32
CA SER A 303 4.47 -12.26 -7.98
C SER A 303 5.59 -12.56 -6.96
N ILE A 304 6.77 -12.96 -7.42
CA ILE A 304 7.86 -13.54 -6.63
C ILE A 304 9.04 -12.58 -6.51
N CYS A 305 9.55 -12.05 -7.63
CA CYS A 305 10.77 -11.25 -7.67
C CYS A 305 10.70 -10.01 -6.77
N ALA A 306 9.52 -9.43 -6.57
CA ALA A 306 9.31 -8.32 -5.66
C ALA A 306 7.90 -8.36 -5.04
N ASN A 307 7.84 -8.59 -3.73
CA ASN A 307 6.61 -8.64 -2.94
C ASN A 307 6.87 -8.18 -1.49
N GLU A 308 5.80 -7.99 -0.71
CA GLU A 308 5.86 -7.78 0.74
C GLU A 308 5.38 -9.06 1.43
N LEU A 309 6.25 -9.65 2.26
CA LEU A 309 5.90 -10.77 3.12
C LEU A 309 5.29 -10.27 4.42
N GLY A 310 4.06 -10.69 4.69
CA GLY A 310 3.39 -10.45 5.96
C GLY A 310 3.85 -11.41 7.05
N ASP A 311 3.40 -11.13 8.27
CA ASP A 311 3.67 -11.98 9.43
C ASP A 311 3.06 -13.38 9.23
N PRO A 312 3.87 -14.45 9.30
CA PRO A 312 3.41 -15.83 9.16
C PRO A 312 2.46 -16.27 10.29
N ASP A 313 2.59 -15.72 11.50
CA ASP A 313 1.76 -16.11 12.66
C ASP A 313 0.29 -15.72 12.48
N VAL A 314 -0.01 -14.76 11.60
CA VAL A 314 -1.41 -14.39 11.32
C VAL A 314 -2.14 -15.48 10.54
N ILE A 315 -1.41 -16.35 9.82
CA ILE A 315 -1.99 -17.49 9.10
C ILE A 315 -2.38 -18.60 10.07
N SER A 316 -1.51 -18.88 11.05
CA SER A 316 -1.73 -19.94 12.04
C SER A 316 -2.91 -19.63 12.97
N LYS A 317 -3.16 -18.34 13.24
CA LYS A 317 -4.25 -17.89 14.11
C LYS A 317 -5.60 -17.98 13.41
N ILE A 318 -6.57 -18.62 14.08
CA ILE A 318 -7.98 -18.61 13.69
C ILE A 318 -8.69 -17.52 14.52
N PRO A 319 -9.29 -16.50 13.90
CA PRO A 319 -10.04 -15.47 14.63
C PRO A 319 -11.11 -16.10 15.53
N GLY A 320 -11.12 -15.74 16.82
CA GLY A 320 -12.07 -16.27 17.80
C GLY A 320 -11.75 -17.67 18.37
N ARG A 321 -10.67 -18.32 17.92
CA ARG A 321 -10.20 -19.63 18.43
C ARG A 321 -8.67 -19.69 18.46
N ALA A 322 -8.04 -18.80 19.23
CA ALA A 322 -6.58 -18.78 19.40
C ALA A 322 -6.03 -20.10 19.96
N ASP A 323 -6.86 -20.86 20.68
CA ASP A 323 -6.46 -22.05 21.43
C ASP A 323 -6.46 -23.33 20.58
N LEU A 324 -7.01 -23.29 19.36
CA LEU A 324 -7.31 -24.46 18.51
C LEU A 324 -6.52 -24.49 17.20
N GLY A 325 -5.43 -23.73 17.09
CA GLY A 325 -4.58 -23.78 15.89
C GLY A 325 -3.76 -25.07 15.82
N ASP A 326 -4.06 -25.95 14.86
CA ASP A 326 -3.22 -27.12 14.53
C ASP A 326 -1.81 -26.72 14.05
N LEU A 327 -1.63 -25.44 13.70
CA LEU A 327 -0.37 -24.82 13.29
C LEU A 327 0.37 -24.13 14.45
N LYS A 328 0.04 -24.45 15.71
CA LYS A 328 0.85 -24.04 16.87
C LYS A 328 2.26 -24.64 16.76
N ASN A 329 3.27 -23.90 17.22
CA ASN A 329 4.68 -24.29 17.17
C ASN A 329 5.19 -24.65 15.76
N TRP A 330 4.58 -24.07 14.71
CA TRP A 330 4.98 -24.31 13.32
C TRP A 330 6.47 -24.00 13.07
N ALA A 331 7.02 -23.05 13.83
CA ALA A 331 8.42 -22.65 13.76
C ALA A 331 9.40 -23.73 14.23
N ASP A 332 8.94 -24.71 15.02
CA ASP A 332 9.79 -25.80 15.54
C ASP A 332 9.84 -27.00 14.58
N ASN A 333 9.00 -27.02 13.54
CA ASN A 333 8.98 -28.09 12.55
C ASN A 333 9.68 -27.65 11.26
N GLU A 334 10.85 -28.22 10.98
CA GLU A 334 11.67 -27.89 9.80
C GLU A 334 10.94 -28.17 8.45
N ASN A 335 9.96 -29.07 8.44
CA ASN A 335 9.17 -29.41 7.25
C ASN A 335 7.94 -28.51 7.05
N LEU A 336 7.70 -27.52 7.93
CA LEU A 336 6.55 -26.63 7.86
C LEU A 336 7.00 -25.17 7.67
N GLN A 337 6.43 -24.53 6.64
CA GLN A 337 6.69 -23.15 6.28
C GLN A 337 5.37 -22.42 6.05
N LEU A 338 5.22 -21.23 6.64
CA LEU A 338 4.04 -20.39 6.45
C LEU A 338 4.40 -19.20 5.55
N LEU A 339 3.54 -18.95 4.55
CA LEU A 339 3.74 -17.91 3.55
C LEU A 339 2.54 -16.96 3.49
N ASN A 340 2.80 -15.69 3.79
CA ASN A 340 1.81 -14.63 3.76
C ASN A 340 2.22 -13.57 2.72
N LEU A 341 1.80 -13.74 1.46
CA LEU A 341 2.02 -12.72 0.44
C LEU A 341 1.04 -11.57 0.64
N THR A 342 1.51 -10.33 0.49
CA THR A 342 0.64 -9.16 0.63
C THR A 342 0.08 -8.69 -0.70
N TYR A 343 0.82 -8.90 -1.80
CA TYR A 343 0.47 -8.41 -3.13
C TYR A 343 0.54 -9.51 -4.18
N ASP A 344 -0.15 -9.31 -5.30
CA ASP A 344 0.01 -10.08 -6.53
C ASP A 344 0.13 -9.16 -7.76
N ALA A 345 0.74 -9.72 -8.80
CA ALA A 345 0.82 -9.14 -10.12
C ALA A 345 -0.29 -9.74 -10.98
N THR A 346 -1.26 -8.92 -11.37
CA THR A 346 -2.37 -9.28 -12.25
C THR A 346 -2.00 -8.91 -13.70
N PRO A 347 -1.94 -9.88 -14.63
CA PRO A 347 -1.71 -9.60 -16.05
C PRO A 347 -2.74 -8.62 -16.63
N SER A 348 -2.30 -7.79 -17.58
CA SER A 348 -3.17 -6.82 -18.27
C SER A 348 -4.30 -7.49 -19.04
N ASP A 349 -4.12 -8.74 -19.47
CA ASP A 349 -5.10 -9.50 -20.26
C ASP A 349 -6.43 -9.69 -19.52
N TYR A 350 -6.40 -9.68 -18.17
CA TYR A 350 -7.59 -9.81 -17.34
C TYR A 350 -8.21 -8.46 -16.94
N VAL A 351 -7.65 -7.35 -17.43
CA VAL A 351 -8.07 -6.00 -17.07
C VAL A 351 -8.70 -5.32 -18.27
N SER A 352 -9.97 -4.98 -18.17
CA SER A 352 -10.71 -4.36 -19.27
C SER A 352 -10.43 -2.86 -19.41
N MET A 353 -10.20 -2.18 -18.28
CA MET A 353 -10.01 -0.72 -18.25
C MET A 353 -9.24 -0.28 -17.02
N ILE A 354 -8.34 0.68 -17.19
CA ILE A 354 -7.73 1.44 -16.10
C ILE A 354 -8.34 2.84 -16.08
N ILE A 355 -8.84 3.25 -14.93
CA ILE A 355 -9.42 4.56 -14.69
C ILE A 355 -8.43 5.37 -13.86
N THR A 356 -7.92 6.45 -14.44
CA THR A 356 -6.94 7.37 -13.83
C THR A 356 -7.46 8.80 -13.82
N ASP A 357 -6.74 9.69 -13.13
CA ASP A 357 -6.95 11.14 -13.16
C ASP A 357 -6.67 11.80 -14.53
N TYR A 358 -6.05 11.06 -15.47
CA TYR A 358 -5.84 11.50 -16.86
C TYR A 358 -6.91 10.96 -17.82
N GLY A 359 -7.84 10.13 -17.32
CA GLY A 359 -8.90 9.51 -18.11
C GLY A 359 -8.90 7.99 -18.04
N MET A 360 -9.68 7.38 -18.93
CA MET A 360 -9.86 5.94 -19.02
C MET A 360 -9.00 5.35 -20.14
N VAL A 361 -8.12 4.44 -19.77
CA VAL A 361 -7.24 3.73 -20.70
C VAL A 361 -7.76 2.29 -20.85
N ARG A 362 -7.91 1.82 -22.09
CA ARG A 362 -8.22 0.42 -22.39
C ARG A 362 -6.96 -0.29 -22.84
N TYR A 363 -6.81 -1.55 -22.44
CA TYR A 363 -5.90 -2.47 -23.11
C TYR A 363 -6.51 -2.85 -24.46
N SER A 364 -5.73 -2.69 -25.53
CA SER A 364 -6.08 -3.05 -26.90
C SER A 364 -5.81 -4.51 -27.19
#